data_AF-A0A9E7BM41-F1
#
_entry.id   AF-A0A9E7BM41-F1
#
_cell.length_a   1.000
_cell.length_b   1.000
_cell.length_c   1.000
_cell.angle_alpha   90.00
_cell.angle_beta   90.00
_cell.angle_gamma   90.00
#
_symmetry.space_group_name_H-M   'P 1'
#
loop_
_entity.id
_entity.type
_entity.pdbx_description
1 polymer ?
#
loop_
_entity_poly.entity_id
_entity_poly.type
_entity_poly.pdbx_seq_one_letter_code
_entity_poly.pdbx_strand_id
1 'polypeptide(L)'
;MAGGYKAPRDGTEQLTGAMADQRERLRELERPTGTSIGSLVQQVQQTLANIVAQVNTIATAWMAANAYTKAQVDSKVASPGTIAPVDVNASGNVSAANVTASGQVVSAGIVRSPGTKSNTVTVGYSAVYIDSSGNMGGNTSTRRSKTNIVPLEIDLDAFLGLQAYRFQRHTDVLEMGEGAPWQSGLMAEDVEPVAPLNVWLDEDGLVAGVRYEELVVPLLMAVQRERTLRVSLEERVAALEAQSVADGGVS
;
A
#
# COMPACT_ATOMS: atom_id res chain seq x y z
N MET A 1 85.59 -108.70 -3.71
CA MET A 1 85.49 -107.46 -4.50
C MET A 1 84.91 -106.38 -3.61
N ALA A 2 85.59 -105.23 -3.56
CA ALA A 2 85.25 -104.06 -2.77
C ALA A 2 83.99 -103.35 -3.30
N GLY A 3 83.26 -102.65 -2.43
CA GLY A 3 82.16 -101.77 -2.82
C GLY A 3 81.46 -101.19 -1.60
N GLY A 4 81.95 -100.02 -1.15
CA GLY A 4 81.68 -99.44 0.15
C GLY A 4 80.24 -98.98 0.43
N TYR A 5 79.93 -98.97 1.72
CA TYR A 5 78.81 -98.28 2.33
C TYR A 5 78.82 -96.79 1.93
N LYS A 6 77.78 -96.30 1.26
CA LYS A 6 77.52 -94.86 1.10
C LYS A 6 76.76 -94.37 2.33
N ALA A 7 77.35 -93.39 3.03
CA ALA A 7 76.74 -92.70 4.15
C ALA A 7 75.43 -91.97 3.74
N PRO A 8 74.48 -91.74 4.67
CA PRO A 8 73.21 -91.10 4.36
C PRO A 8 73.44 -89.66 3.89
N ARG A 9 72.63 -89.19 2.92
CA ARG A 9 72.59 -87.77 2.56
C ARG A 9 72.09 -86.97 3.76
N ASP A 10 72.89 -86.00 4.17
CA ASP A 10 72.69 -85.16 5.35
C ASP A 10 71.41 -84.30 5.23
N GLY A 11 70.34 -84.74 5.88
CA GLY A 11 69.07 -84.01 5.95
C GLY A 11 69.12 -82.77 6.85
N THR A 12 70.19 -82.61 7.64
CA THR A 12 70.33 -81.47 8.56
C THR A 12 70.73 -80.20 7.80
N GLU A 13 71.55 -80.29 6.75
CA GLU A 13 71.92 -79.14 5.92
C GLU A 13 70.70 -78.52 5.19
N GLN A 14 69.78 -79.35 4.69
CA GLN A 14 68.56 -78.87 4.01
C GLN A 14 67.59 -78.17 4.96
N LEU A 15 67.41 -78.71 6.18
CA LEU A 15 66.61 -78.07 7.23
C LEU A 15 67.24 -76.76 7.73
N THR A 16 68.57 -76.72 7.84
CA THR A 16 69.30 -75.52 8.27
C THR A 16 69.20 -74.41 7.22
N GLY A 17 69.29 -74.76 5.94
CA GLY A 17 69.05 -73.83 4.82
C GLY A 17 67.62 -73.29 4.79
N ALA A 18 66.62 -74.17 4.97
CA ALA A 18 65.22 -73.76 5.00
C ALA A 18 64.87 -72.86 6.19
N MET A 19 65.42 -73.14 7.38
CA MET A 19 65.24 -72.31 8.57
C MET A 19 65.99 -70.99 8.50
N ALA A 20 67.15 -70.95 7.82
CA ALA A 20 67.85 -69.71 7.54
C ALA A 20 67.06 -68.82 6.57
N ASP A 21 66.48 -69.40 5.51
CA ASP A 21 65.61 -68.67 4.57
C ASP A 21 64.31 -68.19 5.24
N GLN A 22 63.71 -69.01 6.12
CA GLN A 22 62.57 -68.57 6.93
C GLN A 22 62.94 -67.48 7.93
N ARG A 23 64.12 -67.53 8.56
CA ARG A 23 64.61 -66.47 9.45
C ARG A 23 64.92 -65.17 8.72
N GLU A 24 65.39 -65.26 7.48
CA GLU A 24 65.63 -64.08 6.65
C GLU A 24 64.31 -63.45 6.20
N ARG A 25 63.35 -64.27 5.75
CA ARG A 25 61.99 -63.81 5.46
C ARG A 25 61.29 -63.24 6.70
N LEU A 26 61.47 -63.84 7.87
CA LEU A 26 60.95 -63.31 9.14
C LEU A 26 61.64 -62.00 9.53
N ARG A 27 62.96 -61.85 9.31
CA ARG A 27 63.67 -60.58 9.54
C ARG A 27 63.24 -59.47 8.57
N GLU A 28 62.94 -59.80 7.32
CA GLU A 28 62.36 -58.86 6.36
C GLU A 28 60.93 -58.46 6.74
N LEU A 29 60.15 -59.37 7.33
CA LEU A 29 58.81 -59.06 7.86
C LEU A 29 58.84 -58.25 9.17
N GLU A 30 59.82 -58.50 10.05
CA GLU A 30 59.90 -57.89 11.39
C GLU A 30 60.56 -56.49 11.39
N ARG A 31 61.19 -56.08 10.30
CA ARG A 31 61.73 -54.72 10.12
C ARG A 31 60.87 -53.94 9.13
N PRO A 32 59.96 -53.03 9.56
CA PRO A 32 59.29 -52.13 8.64
C PRO A 32 60.37 -51.27 7.97
N THR A 33 60.72 -51.62 6.74
CA THR A 33 61.75 -50.92 5.96
C THR A 33 61.27 -49.49 5.69
N GLY A 34 62.17 -48.49 5.65
CA GLY A 34 61.79 -47.10 5.38
C GLY A 34 60.95 -46.92 4.10
N THR A 35 61.07 -47.86 3.16
CA THR A 35 60.25 -47.98 1.96
C THR A 35 58.79 -48.37 2.25
N SER A 36 58.50 -49.29 3.18
CA SER A 36 57.12 -49.64 3.55
C SER A 36 56.44 -48.50 4.30
N ILE A 37 57.16 -47.83 5.22
CA ILE A 37 56.69 -46.62 5.89
C ILE A 37 56.45 -45.49 4.87
N GLY A 38 57.38 -45.28 3.93
CA GLY A 38 57.23 -44.29 2.86
C GLY A 38 56.03 -44.57 1.95
N SER A 39 55.79 -45.84 1.61
CA SER A 39 54.61 -46.26 0.82
C SER A 39 53.29 -46.05 1.56
N LEU A 40 53.27 -46.30 2.89
CA LEU A 40 52.10 -46.04 3.72
C LEU A 40 51.82 -44.54 3.83
N VAL A 41 52.86 -43.71 4.01
CA VAL A 41 52.73 -42.25 4.03
C VAL A 41 52.20 -41.74 2.69
N GLN A 42 52.69 -42.24 1.56
CA GLN A 42 52.16 -41.91 0.24
C GLN A 42 50.70 -42.33 0.07
N GLN A 43 50.32 -43.52 0.55
CA GLN A 43 48.93 -44.00 0.50
C GLN A 43 47.99 -43.14 1.35
N VAL A 44 48.42 -42.75 2.55
CA VAL A 44 47.66 -41.84 3.42
C VAL A 44 47.52 -40.46 2.76
N GLN A 45 48.60 -39.90 2.19
CA GLN A 45 48.56 -38.64 1.46
C GLN A 45 47.61 -38.69 0.26
N GLN A 46 47.64 -39.77 -0.52
CA GLN A 46 46.72 -39.97 -1.65
C GLN A 46 45.27 -40.10 -1.19
N THR A 47 45.02 -40.82 -0.09
CA THR A 47 43.68 -40.98 0.48
C THR A 47 43.13 -39.64 0.97
N LEU A 48 43.95 -38.83 1.65
CA LEU A 48 43.56 -37.48 2.05
C LEU A 48 43.25 -36.59 0.85
N ALA A 49 44.07 -36.62 -0.20
CA ALA A 49 43.82 -35.88 -1.43
C ALA A 49 42.49 -36.30 -2.09
N ASN A 50 42.20 -37.61 -2.12
CA ASN A 50 40.95 -38.14 -2.65
C ASN A 50 39.74 -37.70 -1.80
N ILE A 51 39.85 -37.73 -0.48
CA ILE A 51 38.79 -37.26 0.42
C ILE A 51 38.52 -35.77 0.20
N VAL A 52 39.55 -34.93 0.14
CA VAL A 52 39.40 -33.49 -0.11
C VAL A 52 38.74 -33.23 -1.46
N ALA A 53 39.14 -33.95 -2.51
CA ALA A 53 38.51 -33.84 -3.83
C ALA A 53 37.03 -34.24 -3.80
N GLN A 54 36.70 -35.38 -3.18
CA GLN A 54 35.33 -35.83 -3.03
C GLN A 54 34.48 -34.84 -2.24
N VAL A 55 35.00 -34.31 -1.13
CA VAL A 55 34.33 -33.28 -0.32
C VAL A 55 34.07 -32.03 -1.15
N ASN A 56 35.04 -31.55 -1.94
CA ASN A 56 34.86 -30.39 -2.81
C ASN A 56 33.81 -30.63 -3.89
N THR A 57 33.81 -31.80 -4.52
CA THR A 57 32.80 -32.18 -5.51
C THR A 57 31.40 -32.21 -4.89
N ILE A 58 31.25 -32.86 -3.73
CA ILE A 58 29.98 -32.95 -3.02
C ILE A 58 29.50 -31.55 -2.60
N ALA A 59 30.38 -30.72 -2.03
CA ALA A 59 30.04 -29.38 -1.61
C ALA A 59 29.57 -28.51 -2.79
N THR A 60 30.27 -28.59 -3.92
CA THR A 60 29.92 -27.82 -5.13
C THR A 60 28.58 -28.28 -5.70
N ALA A 61 28.36 -29.59 -5.79
CA ALA A 61 27.09 -30.15 -6.25
C ALA A 61 25.92 -29.76 -5.32
N TRP A 62 26.14 -29.81 -4.01
CA TRP A 62 25.12 -29.42 -3.03
C TRP A 62 24.76 -27.94 -3.13
N MET A 63 25.76 -27.04 -3.25
CA MET A 63 25.50 -25.61 -3.44
C MET A 63 24.74 -25.33 -4.74
N ALA A 64 25.12 -25.97 -5.85
CA ALA A 64 24.44 -25.79 -7.13
C ALA A 64 22.98 -26.28 -7.11
N ALA A 65 22.68 -27.33 -6.33
CA ALA A 65 21.34 -27.87 -6.19
C ALA A 65 20.44 -27.10 -5.22
N ASN A 66 21.02 -26.49 -4.17
CA ASN A 66 20.24 -25.96 -3.04
C ASN A 66 20.34 -24.44 -2.84
N ALA A 67 21.26 -23.76 -3.52
CA ALA A 67 21.45 -22.33 -3.37
C ALA A 67 21.31 -21.58 -4.71
N TYR A 68 20.68 -20.42 -4.67
CA TYR A 68 20.74 -19.48 -5.77
C TYR A 68 22.05 -18.68 -5.71
N THR A 69 22.66 -18.50 -6.87
CA THR A 69 23.72 -17.50 -7.05
C THR A 69 23.14 -16.09 -6.85
N LYS A 70 24.01 -15.12 -6.54
CA LYS A 70 23.61 -13.71 -6.41
C LYS A 70 22.84 -13.23 -7.65
N ALA A 71 23.30 -13.58 -8.85
CA ALA A 71 22.65 -13.19 -10.10
C ALA A 71 21.23 -13.78 -10.24
N GLN A 72 21.02 -15.02 -9.80
CA GLN A 72 19.70 -15.63 -9.80
C GLN A 72 18.76 -14.97 -8.78
N VAL A 73 19.28 -14.60 -7.60
CA VAL A 73 18.51 -13.83 -6.61
C VAL A 73 18.13 -12.46 -7.17
N ASP A 74 19.10 -11.71 -7.70
CA ASP A 74 18.87 -10.37 -8.26
C ASP A 74 17.81 -10.42 -9.39
N SER A 75 17.88 -11.42 -10.27
CA SER A 75 16.89 -11.62 -11.34
C SER A 75 15.50 -11.91 -10.81
N LYS A 76 15.38 -12.76 -9.77
CA LYS A 76 14.10 -13.08 -9.12
C LYS A 76 13.52 -11.89 -8.36
N VAL A 77 14.36 -11.05 -7.73
CA VAL A 77 13.91 -9.84 -7.03
C VAL A 77 13.48 -8.75 -8.01
N ALA A 78 14.16 -8.62 -9.15
CA ALA A 78 13.81 -7.66 -10.20
C ALA A 78 12.52 -8.04 -10.96
N SER A 79 12.14 -9.33 -10.96
CA SER A 79 10.96 -9.83 -11.66
C SER A 79 10.32 -10.99 -10.89
N PRO A 80 9.74 -10.71 -9.72
CA PRO A 80 9.26 -11.77 -8.83
C PRO A 80 8.00 -12.49 -9.31
N GLY A 81 7.40 -12.07 -10.44
CA GLY A 81 6.11 -12.56 -10.88
C GLY A 81 4.99 -12.13 -9.93
N THR A 82 3.96 -12.95 -9.79
CA THR A 82 2.86 -12.72 -8.85
C THR A 82 3.26 -13.13 -7.45
N ILE A 83 3.33 -12.17 -6.52
CA ILE A 83 3.45 -12.42 -5.08
C ILE A 83 2.08 -12.16 -4.44
N ALA A 84 1.59 -13.08 -3.62
CA ALA A 84 0.35 -12.93 -2.83
C ALA A 84 0.67 -12.97 -1.33
N PRO A 85 1.30 -11.92 -0.77
CA PRO A 85 1.56 -11.85 0.66
C PRO A 85 0.24 -11.68 1.42
N VAL A 86 0.18 -12.19 2.66
CA VAL A 86 -0.96 -11.95 3.56
C VAL A 86 -0.92 -10.50 4.07
N ASP A 87 0.27 -10.04 4.46
CA ASP A 87 0.52 -8.67 4.92
C ASP A 87 1.77 -8.10 4.25
N VAL A 88 1.73 -6.81 3.95
CA VAL A 88 2.90 -6.04 3.50
C VAL A 88 3.02 -4.81 4.39
N ASN A 89 4.00 -4.83 5.30
CA ASN A 89 4.39 -3.64 6.05
C ASN A 89 5.58 -2.98 5.36
N ALA A 90 5.36 -1.80 4.79
CA ALA A 90 6.39 -1.02 4.10
C ALA A 90 6.62 0.30 4.85
N SER A 91 7.88 0.61 5.15
CA SER A 91 8.28 1.92 5.68
C SER A 91 8.85 2.79 4.57
N GLY A 92 8.38 4.03 4.46
CA GLY A 92 8.85 5.00 3.46
C GLY A 92 7.99 5.03 2.20
N ASN A 93 8.59 5.40 1.07
CA ASN A 93 7.87 5.62 -0.18
C ASN A 93 7.55 4.30 -0.88
N VAL A 94 6.29 4.07 -1.20
CA VAL A 94 5.83 2.98 -2.07
C VAL A 94 5.46 3.58 -3.42
N SER A 95 6.13 3.15 -4.49
CA SER A 95 5.84 3.55 -5.86
C SER A 95 5.25 2.37 -6.63
N ALA A 96 4.08 2.57 -7.21
CA ALA A 96 3.39 1.58 -8.02
C ALA A 96 2.72 2.28 -9.20
N ALA A 97 2.75 1.65 -10.38
CA ALA A 97 2.07 2.18 -11.56
C ALA A 97 0.55 2.22 -11.38
N ASN A 98 0.00 1.20 -10.71
CA ASN A 98 -1.40 1.12 -10.34
C ASN A 98 -1.52 0.57 -8.92
N VAL A 99 -2.46 1.13 -8.14
CA VAL A 99 -2.85 0.62 -6.82
C VAL A 99 -4.35 0.38 -6.84
N THR A 100 -4.77 -0.85 -6.55
CA THR A 100 -6.18 -1.21 -6.42
C THR A 100 -6.40 -1.78 -5.03
N ALA A 101 -7.32 -1.16 -4.28
CA ALA A 101 -7.75 -1.63 -2.96
C ALA A 101 -9.22 -2.05 -3.04
N SER A 102 -9.52 -3.27 -2.62
CA SER A 102 -10.90 -3.80 -2.55
C SER A 102 -11.55 -3.61 -1.17
N GLY A 103 -10.82 -3.04 -0.21
CA GLY A 103 -11.28 -2.75 1.14
C GLY A 103 -11.13 -1.27 1.51
N GLN A 104 -11.04 -0.98 2.81
CA GLN A 104 -10.83 0.37 3.30
C GLN A 104 -9.38 0.84 3.06
N VAL A 105 -9.24 2.10 2.65
CA VAL A 105 -7.96 2.80 2.60
C VAL A 105 -8.01 3.88 3.68
N VAL A 106 -7.18 3.72 4.71
CA VAL A 106 -7.08 4.68 5.82
C VAL A 106 -5.82 5.51 5.64
N SER A 107 -5.97 6.83 5.61
CA SER A 107 -4.87 7.78 5.56
C SER A 107 -4.94 8.68 6.79
N ALA A 108 -3.89 8.66 7.62
CA ALA A 108 -3.76 9.60 8.74
C ALA A 108 -3.35 11.02 8.28
N GLY A 109 -2.89 11.15 7.03
CA GLY A 109 -2.50 12.43 6.43
C GLY A 109 -3.34 12.78 5.21
N ILE A 110 -2.88 13.76 4.45
CA ILE A 110 -3.56 14.27 3.26
C ILE A 110 -3.38 13.32 2.07
N VAL A 111 -4.47 13.00 1.37
CA VAL A 111 -4.42 12.35 0.05
C VAL A 111 -4.20 13.41 -1.02
N ARG A 112 -2.97 13.52 -1.54
CA ARG A 112 -2.60 14.49 -2.57
C ARG A 112 -2.69 13.86 -3.97
N SER A 113 -3.62 14.33 -4.80
CA SER A 113 -3.78 13.89 -6.20
C SER A 113 -3.68 15.06 -7.19
N PRO A 114 -2.47 15.49 -7.60
CA PRO A 114 -2.30 16.71 -8.40
C PRO A 114 -2.88 16.63 -9.81
N GLY A 115 -3.12 15.44 -10.36
CA GLY A 115 -3.64 15.26 -11.72
C GLY A 115 -5.15 15.49 -11.85
N THR A 116 -5.90 15.53 -10.75
CA THR A 116 -7.36 15.72 -10.76
C THR A 116 -7.78 17.04 -11.40
N LYS A 117 -6.95 18.08 -11.28
CA LYS A 117 -7.22 19.40 -11.88
C LYS A 117 -7.13 19.43 -13.41
N SER A 118 -6.40 18.49 -14.02
CA SER A 118 -6.18 18.42 -15.47
C SER A 118 -6.91 17.27 -16.15
N ASN A 119 -7.31 16.24 -15.38
CA ASN A 119 -8.00 15.07 -15.91
C ASN A 119 -9.51 15.26 -15.80
N THR A 120 -10.17 15.50 -16.94
CA THR A 120 -11.62 15.70 -17.01
C THR A 120 -12.38 14.37 -16.92
N VAL A 121 -13.39 14.31 -16.03
CA VAL A 121 -14.38 13.21 -15.98
C VAL A 121 -15.58 13.59 -16.87
N THR A 122 -16.06 12.67 -17.71
CA THR A 122 -17.03 13.02 -18.78
C THR A 122 -18.42 12.40 -18.63
N VAL A 123 -18.56 11.20 -18.05
CA VAL A 123 -19.84 10.48 -17.98
C VAL A 123 -20.05 9.91 -16.57
N GLY A 124 -21.28 10.02 -16.06
CA GLY A 124 -21.70 9.38 -14.81
C GLY A 124 -20.99 9.90 -13.55
N TYR A 125 -20.51 11.15 -13.57
CA TYR A 125 -19.87 11.76 -12.41
C TYR A 125 -20.89 12.07 -11.30
N SER A 126 -20.43 12.03 -10.06
CA SER A 126 -21.20 12.43 -8.88
C SER A 126 -20.31 13.20 -7.92
N ALA A 127 -20.91 14.04 -7.08
CA ALA A 127 -20.18 14.73 -6.03
C ALA A 127 -19.73 13.74 -4.95
N VAL A 128 -18.48 13.92 -4.49
CA VAL A 128 -17.91 13.16 -3.37
C VAL A 128 -17.94 14.07 -2.14
N TYR A 129 -18.48 13.54 -1.06
CA TYR A 129 -18.59 14.16 0.25
C TYR A 129 -17.69 13.41 1.24
N ILE A 130 -17.34 14.07 2.33
CA ILE A 130 -16.58 13.49 3.43
C ILE A 130 -17.46 13.55 4.68
N ASP A 131 -17.68 12.41 5.34
CA ASP A 131 -18.39 12.36 6.62
C ASP A 131 -17.47 12.64 7.82
N SER A 132 -18.03 12.72 9.02
CA SER A 132 -17.28 12.98 10.26
C SER A 132 -16.29 11.86 10.63
N SER A 133 -16.39 10.69 10.00
CA SER A 133 -15.44 9.58 10.18
C SER A 133 -14.33 9.58 9.11
N GLY A 134 -14.31 10.59 8.23
CA GLY A 134 -13.33 10.71 7.15
C GLY A 134 -13.63 9.80 5.95
N ASN A 135 -14.82 9.20 5.86
CA ASN A 135 -15.18 8.38 4.70
C ASN A 135 -15.56 9.27 3.52
N MET A 136 -14.98 9.00 2.35
CA MET A 136 -15.37 9.62 1.08
C MET A 136 -16.53 8.84 0.45
N GLY A 137 -17.63 9.52 0.14
CA GLY A 137 -18.82 8.87 -0.42
C GLY A 137 -19.80 9.82 -1.10
N GLY A 138 -20.77 9.26 -1.82
CA GLY A 138 -21.86 10.04 -2.42
C GLY A 138 -23.01 10.26 -1.43
N ASN A 139 -23.74 11.36 -1.59
CA ASN A 139 -24.98 11.61 -0.86
C ASN A 139 -26.18 11.01 -1.62
N THR A 140 -26.98 10.15 -0.98
CA THR A 140 -28.19 9.58 -1.60
C THR A 140 -29.43 10.40 -1.27
N SER A 141 -30.16 10.83 -2.29
CA SER A 141 -31.40 11.59 -2.11
C SER A 141 -32.60 10.85 -2.70
N THR A 142 -32.98 9.74 -2.06
CA THR A 142 -34.14 8.94 -2.49
C THR A 142 -35.08 8.67 -1.32
N ARG A 143 -36.39 8.57 -1.58
CA ARG A 143 -37.39 8.25 -0.54
C ARG A 143 -37.14 6.90 0.15
N ARG A 144 -36.54 5.93 -0.55
CA ARG A 144 -36.19 4.62 0.03
C ARG A 144 -35.01 4.69 1.02
N SER A 145 -34.15 5.70 0.91
CA SER A 145 -32.98 5.88 1.78
C SER A 145 -33.23 6.90 2.90
N LYS A 146 -34.41 7.54 2.94
CA LYS A 146 -34.75 8.60 3.88
C LYS A 146 -36.04 8.25 4.65
N THR A 147 -36.10 8.62 5.91
CA THR A 147 -37.28 8.46 6.79
C THR A 147 -37.62 9.81 7.45
N ASN A 148 -38.74 9.88 8.18
CA ASN A 148 -39.19 11.10 8.90
C ASN A 148 -39.25 12.35 8.01
N ILE A 149 -39.80 12.20 6.79
CA ILE A 149 -39.83 13.28 5.79
C ILE A 149 -40.94 14.26 6.15
N VAL A 150 -40.56 15.46 6.55
CA VAL A 150 -41.45 16.59 6.86
C VAL A 150 -41.06 17.82 6.02
N PRO A 151 -41.99 18.76 5.77
CA PRO A 151 -41.63 20.04 5.14
C PRO A 151 -40.56 20.77 5.95
N LEU A 152 -39.62 21.42 5.25
CA LEU A 152 -38.60 22.25 5.89
C LEU A 152 -39.25 23.55 6.37
N GLU A 153 -39.02 23.89 7.64
CA GLU A 153 -39.40 25.18 8.23
C GLU A 153 -38.14 26.01 8.44
N ILE A 154 -38.11 27.21 7.86
CA ILE A 154 -36.99 28.15 7.98
C ILE A 154 -37.54 29.58 7.89
N ASP A 155 -36.96 30.49 8.67
CA ASP A 155 -37.20 31.92 8.51
C ASP A 155 -36.47 32.44 7.27
N LEU A 156 -37.21 32.53 6.16
CA LEU A 156 -36.67 32.99 4.88
C LEU A 156 -36.24 34.46 4.92
N ASP A 157 -36.88 35.31 5.74
CA ASP A 157 -36.54 36.73 5.80
C ASP A 157 -35.20 36.92 6.54
N ALA A 158 -35.00 36.18 7.63
CA ALA A 158 -33.71 36.10 8.31
C ALA A 158 -32.63 35.50 7.39
N PHE A 159 -32.94 34.42 6.65
CA PHE A 159 -31.99 33.77 5.76
C PHE A 159 -31.55 34.67 4.60
N LEU A 160 -32.48 35.39 3.98
CA LEU A 160 -32.17 36.35 2.92
C LEU A 160 -31.44 37.60 3.44
N GLY A 161 -31.50 37.85 4.75
CA GLY A 161 -30.77 38.92 5.45
C GLY A 161 -29.30 38.61 5.73
N LEU A 162 -28.83 37.38 5.48
CA LEU A 162 -27.44 37.00 5.70
C LEU A 162 -26.46 37.86 4.88
N GLN A 163 -25.37 38.30 5.51
CA GLN A 163 -24.36 39.13 4.86
C GLN A 163 -23.28 38.29 4.16
N ALA A 164 -22.90 38.69 2.95
CA ALA A 164 -21.74 38.15 2.26
C ALA A 164 -20.48 38.92 2.66
N TYR A 165 -19.45 38.20 3.04
CA TYR A 165 -18.15 38.72 3.44
C TYR A 165 -17.11 38.46 2.36
N ARG A 166 -16.09 39.32 2.32
CA ARG A 166 -14.86 39.10 1.58
C ARG A 166 -13.71 38.99 2.59
N PHE A 167 -12.94 37.92 2.52
CA PHE A 167 -11.92 37.59 3.52
C PHE A 167 -10.68 36.97 2.89
N GLN A 168 -9.61 36.89 3.67
CA GLN A 168 -8.41 36.12 3.38
C GLN A 168 -8.24 35.10 4.51
N ARG A 169 -7.72 33.90 4.22
CA ARG A 169 -7.45 32.90 5.26
C ARG A 169 -6.16 33.24 5.99
N HIS A 170 -6.15 33.04 7.30
CA HIS A 170 -4.94 33.26 8.10
C HIS A 170 -3.74 32.45 7.58
N THR A 171 -3.94 31.18 7.18
CA THR A 171 -2.90 30.34 6.59
C THR A 171 -2.29 30.96 5.35
N ASP A 172 -3.12 31.47 4.44
CA ASP A 172 -2.68 32.02 3.16
C ASP A 172 -1.93 33.35 3.37
N VAL A 173 -2.38 34.17 4.32
CA VAL A 173 -1.71 35.42 4.70
C VAL A 173 -0.36 35.15 5.36
N LEU A 174 -0.26 34.12 6.22
CA LEU A 174 0.99 33.73 6.85
C LEU A 174 2.00 33.20 5.83
N GLU A 175 1.55 32.46 4.82
CA GLU A 175 2.44 31.87 3.79
C GLU A 175 2.80 32.85 2.68
N MET A 176 1.88 33.73 2.26
CA MET A 176 2.00 34.54 1.04
C MET A 176 2.01 36.05 1.29
N GLY A 177 1.79 36.50 2.52
CA GLY A 177 1.72 37.92 2.88
C GLY A 177 0.64 38.67 2.10
N GLU A 178 1.01 39.84 1.53
CA GLU A 178 0.11 40.65 0.71
C GLU A 178 -0.39 39.95 -0.56
N GLY A 179 0.27 38.86 -0.99
CA GLY A 179 -0.15 38.05 -2.13
C GLY A 179 -1.31 37.08 -1.84
N ALA A 180 -1.80 37.03 -0.60
CA ALA A 180 -2.86 36.09 -0.22
C ALA A 180 -4.16 36.34 -1.01
N PRO A 181 -4.77 35.28 -1.58
CA PRO A 181 -5.96 35.41 -2.40
C PRO A 181 -7.17 35.85 -1.56
N TRP A 182 -7.94 36.78 -2.09
CA TRP A 182 -9.25 37.14 -1.56
C TRP A 182 -10.28 36.08 -1.92
N GLN A 183 -11.10 35.70 -0.95
CA GLN A 183 -12.23 34.79 -1.08
C GLN A 183 -13.51 35.50 -0.63
N SER A 184 -14.65 34.98 -1.04
CA SER A 184 -15.97 35.48 -0.64
C SER A 184 -16.84 34.34 -0.09
N GLY A 185 -17.67 34.63 0.90
CA GLY A 185 -18.55 33.65 1.52
C GLY A 185 -19.40 34.21 2.65
N LEU A 186 -20.12 33.33 3.32
CA LEU A 186 -20.86 33.58 4.55
C LEU A 186 -20.02 33.19 5.76
N MET A 187 -20.35 33.74 6.93
CA MET A 187 -19.76 33.35 8.20
C MET A 187 -20.65 32.33 8.89
N ALA A 188 -20.10 31.19 9.30
CA ALA A 188 -20.90 30.04 9.71
C ALA A 188 -21.69 30.33 11.00
N GLU A 189 -21.14 31.17 11.87
CA GLU A 189 -21.73 31.67 13.11
C GLU A 189 -22.96 32.54 12.86
N ASP A 190 -23.02 33.26 11.73
CA ASP A 190 -24.21 34.02 11.33
C ASP A 190 -25.29 33.10 10.72
N VAL A 191 -24.86 32.01 10.06
CA VAL A 191 -25.77 31.05 9.41
C VAL A 191 -26.42 30.10 10.43
N GLU A 192 -25.67 29.64 11.44
CA GLU A 192 -26.13 28.66 12.44
C GLU A 192 -27.47 28.99 13.10
N PRO A 193 -27.74 30.21 13.61
CA PRO A 193 -29.01 30.52 14.26
C PRO A 193 -30.20 30.57 13.29
N VAL A 194 -29.97 30.76 12.00
CA VAL A 194 -31.03 30.93 10.98
C VAL A 194 -31.28 29.65 10.19
N ALA A 195 -30.21 28.92 9.87
CA ALA A 195 -30.21 27.73 9.03
C ALA A 195 -29.26 26.65 9.60
N PRO A 196 -29.58 26.08 10.78
CA PRO A 196 -28.67 25.18 11.51
C PRO A 196 -28.35 23.89 10.74
N LEU A 197 -29.24 23.45 9.84
CA LEU A 197 -29.00 22.27 8.99
C LEU A 197 -27.94 22.53 7.91
N ASN A 198 -27.68 23.79 7.58
CA ASN A 198 -26.74 24.21 6.54
C ASN A 198 -25.34 24.52 7.08
N VAL A 199 -25.04 24.18 8.33
CA VAL A 199 -23.70 24.27 8.91
C VAL A 199 -23.20 22.88 9.32
N TRP A 200 -21.90 22.78 9.57
CA TRP A 200 -21.29 21.59 10.16
C TRP A 200 -20.41 21.98 11.34
N LEU A 201 -20.32 21.05 12.30
CA LEU A 201 -19.56 21.22 13.53
C LEU A 201 -18.23 20.47 13.41
N ASP A 202 -17.20 20.99 14.07
CA ASP A 202 -15.93 20.30 14.25
C ASP A 202 -16.02 19.20 15.34
N GLU A 203 -14.87 18.59 15.63
CA GLU A 203 -14.73 17.55 16.66
C GLU A 203 -15.03 18.05 18.08
N ASP A 204 -14.85 19.35 18.33
CA ASP A 204 -15.14 20.00 19.61
C ASP A 204 -16.61 20.45 19.73
N GLY A 205 -17.41 20.23 18.68
CA GLY A 205 -18.81 20.63 18.60
C GLY A 205 -19.02 22.12 18.31
N LEU A 206 -17.98 22.83 17.88
CA LEU A 206 -18.06 24.23 17.47
C LEU A 206 -18.41 24.34 15.99
N VAL A 207 -19.07 25.44 15.63
CA VAL A 207 -19.42 25.71 14.24
C VAL A 207 -18.14 25.87 13.42
N ALA A 208 -17.98 25.02 12.41
CA ALA A 208 -16.73 24.91 11.66
C ALA A 208 -16.86 25.33 10.19
N GLY A 209 -18.09 25.34 9.66
CA GLY A 209 -18.32 25.86 8.32
C GLY A 209 -19.75 25.74 7.81
N VAL A 210 -19.94 26.24 6.60
CA VAL A 210 -21.22 26.26 5.89
C VAL A 210 -21.25 25.17 4.81
N ARG A 211 -22.37 24.45 4.71
CA ARG A 211 -22.71 23.52 3.62
C ARG A 211 -23.26 24.29 2.42
N TYR A 212 -22.37 24.93 1.67
CA TYR A 212 -22.74 25.81 0.54
C TYR A 212 -23.61 25.12 -0.50
N GLU A 213 -23.37 23.83 -0.76
CA GLU A 213 -24.12 23.02 -1.69
C GLU A 213 -25.59 22.81 -1.27
N GLU A 214 -25.89 22.92 0.03
CA GLU A 214 -27.24 22.75 0.56
C GLU A 214 -28.01 24.07 0.64
N LEU A 215 -27.34 25.23 0.55
CA LEU A 215 -27.98 26.55 0.54
C LEU A 215 -28.96 26.73 -0.63
N VAL A 216 -28.83 25.92 -1.69
CA VAL A 216 -29.76 25.91 -2.82
C VAL A 216 -31.19 25.55 -2.39
N VAL A 217 -31.37 24.79 -1.31
CA VAL A 217 -32.69 24.37 -0.82
C VAL A 217 -33.49 25.54 -0.23
N PRO A 218 -32.99 26.30 0.76
CA PRO A 218 -33.69 27.49 1.24
C PRO A 218 -33.79 28.59 0.16
N LEU A 219 -32.81 28.71 -0.73
CA LEU A 219 -32.93 29.62 -1.89
C LEU A 219 -34.09 29.24 -2.83
N LEU A 220 -34.31 27.95 -3.07
CA LEU A 220 -35.47 27.49 -3.84
C LEU A 220 -36.79 27.88 -3.16
N MET A 221 -36.88 27.76 -1.83
CA MET A 221 -38.06 28.18 -1.08
C MET A 221 -38.29 29.70 -1.17
N ALA A 222 -37.23 30.50 -1.07
CA ALA A 222 -37.30 31.95 -1.24
C ALA A 222 -37.81 32.34 -2.64
N VAL A 223 -37.29 31.70 -3.70
CA VAL A 223 -37.74 31.94 -5.08
C VAL A 223 -39.20 31.56 -5.28
N GLN A 224 -39.66 30.47 -4.66
CA GLN A 224 -41.07 30.06 -4.70
C GLN A 224 -41.98 31.10 -3.99
N ARG A 225 -41.56 31.61 -2.82
CA ARG A 225 -42.28 32.67 -2.10
C ARG A 225 -42.37 33.95 -2.94
N GLU A 226 -41.24 34.40 -3.50
CA GLU A 226 -41.18 35.57 -4.37
C GLU A 226 -42.07 35.42 -5.62
N ARG A 227 -42.10 34.23 -6.23
CA ARG A 227 -42.98 33.95 -7.37
C ARG A 227 -44.45 34.10 -7.00
N THR A 228 -44.87 33.55 -5.85
CA THR A 228 -46.25 33.66 -5.37
C THR A 228 -46.62 35.11 -5.08
N LEU A 229 -45.74 35.86 -4.40
CA LEU A 229 -45.96 37.27 -4.11
C LEU A 229 -46.07 38.10 -5.39
N ARG A 230 -45.20 37.85 -6.37
CA ARG A 230 -45.24 38.54 -7.66
C ARG A 230 -46.55 38.34 -8.40
N VAL A 231 -47.03 37.09 -8.50
CA VAL A 231 -48.32 36.78 -9.15
C VAL A 231 -49.46 37.53 -8.46
N SER A 232 -49.48 37.51 -7.13
CA SER A 232 -50.51 38.24 -6.36
C SER A 232 -50.47 39.75 -6.59
N LEU A 233 -49.26 40.33 -6.69
CA LEU A 233 -49.10 41.75 -6.99
C LEU A 233 -49.58 42.09 -8.41
N GLU A 234 -49.25 41.27 -9.41
CA GLU A 234 -49.69 41.45 -10.79
C GLU A 234 -51.22 41.40 -10.92
N GLU A 235 -51.89 40.46 -10.24
CA GLU A 235 -53.35 40.39 -10.20
C GLU A 235 -53.98 41.64 -9.59
N ARG A 236 -53.39 42.15 -8.50
CA ARG A 236 -53.87 43.39 -7.85
C ARG A 236 -53.67 44.62 -8.73
N VAL A 237 -52.53 44.72 -9.41
CA VAL A 237 -52.26 45.80 -10.36
C VAL A 237 -53.27 45.76 -11.49
N ALA A 238 -53.51 44.59 -12.10
CA ALA A 238 -54.51 44.45 -13.17
C ALA A 238 -55.93 44.83 -12.73
N ALA A 239 -56.33 44.45 -11.51
CA ALA A 239 -57.63 44.84 -10.95
C ALA A 239 -57.76 46.36 -10.75
N LEU A 240 -56.71 47.01 -10.24
CA LEU A 240 -56.68 48.46 -10.05
C LEU A 240 -56.67 49.22 -11.39
N GLU A 241 -55.93 48.72 -12.39
CA GLU A 241 -55.92 49.28 -13.74
C GLU A 241 -57.33 49.21 -14.36
N ALA A 242 -58.00 48.06 -14.26
CA ALA A 242 -59.37 47.90 -14.73
C ALA A 242 -60.36 48.87 -14.04
N GLN A 243 -60.19 49.11 -12.74
CA GLN A 243 -61.03 50.04 -11.98
C GLN A 243 -60.79 51.51 -12.38
N SER A 244 -59.54 51.91 -12.59
CA SER A 244 -59.21 53.29 -13.00
C SER A 244 -59.70 53.63 -14.41
N VAL A 245 -59.68 52.67 -15.34
CA VAL A 245 -60.27 52.82 -16.69
C VAL A 245 -61.79 53.00 -16.61
N ALA A 246 -62.46 52.31 -15.68
CA ALA A 246 -63.90 52.46 -15.48
C ALA A 246 -64.28 53.86 -14.92
N ASP A 247 -63.49 54.40 -13.98
CA ASP A 247 -63.75 55.73 -13.40
C ASP A 247 -63.37 56.89 -14.34
N GLY A 248 -62.35 56.72 -15.19
CA GLY A 248 -61.92 57.74 -16.16
C GLY A 248 -62.84 57.90 -17.38
N GLY A 249 -63.77 56.98 -17.61
CA GLY A 249 -64.76 57.03 -18.70
C GLY A 249 -66.03 57.83 -18.40
N VAL A 250 -66.12 58.48 -17.23
CA VAL A 250 -67.31 59.22 -16.75
C VAL A 250 -67.13 60.76 -16.85
N SER A 251 -66.09 61.24 -17.56
CA SER A 251 -65.88 62.68 -17.79
C SER A 251 -66.44 63.17 -19.12
#